data_AF-M9RGH9-F1
#
_entry.id   AF-M9RGH9-F1
#
_cell.length_a   1.000
_cell.length_b   1.000
_cell.length_c   1.000
_cell.angle_alpha   90.00
_cell.angle_beta   90.00
_cell.angle_gamma   90.00
#
_symmetry.space_group_name_H-M   'P 1'
#
loop_
_entity.id
_entity.type
_entity.pdbx_description
1 polymer ?
#
loop_
_entity_poly.entity_id
_entity_poly.type
_entity_poly.pdbx_seq_one_letter_code
_entity_poly.pdbx_strand_id
1 'polypeptide(L)'
;MCSTTPPATYEGFAHADAYAGYNDAYRTGRIKEMACIAHVRREIFDLYESTKLPVAGEAVLRIKKLYDVETQARFLPASERVALRQEYAKPIFDDLEVWLKEQLGKISSKTPLAKAIKYALARLPKARPYLDHGFLELDNNTAENAVHPVAVGRKNYLFMGSEAGGKSAAIAYTLIETAKMNKVNPEAWLAWVLERIQDHPANRINDLMPWAYQDMINAKTAEAEAKDAA
;
A
#
# COMPACT_ATOMS: atom_id res chain seq x y z
N MET A 1 10.98 -14.85 8.68
CA MET A 1 9.59 -15.37 8.59
C MET A 1 8.67 -14.19 8.37
N CYS A 2 8.12 -14.02 7.17
CA CYS A 2 7.04 -13.05 6.96
C CYS A 2 5.74 -13.74 7.40
N SER A 3 5.46 -13.72 8.70
CA SER A 3 4.19 -14.21 9.22
C SER A 3 3.12 -13.23 8.76
N THR A 4 2.20 -13.70 7.92
CA THR A 4 1.00 -12.96 7.53
C THR A 4 0.03 -12.79 8.70
N THR A 5 0.29 -13.46 9.83
CA THR A 5 -0.44 -13.28 11.08
C THR A 5 0.30 -12.28 11.97
N PRO A 6 -0.37 -11.21 12.43
CA PRO A 6 0.20 -10.27 13.39
C PRO A 6 0.68 -11.01 14.65
N PRO A 7 1.69 -10.48 15.37
CA PRO A 7 2.12 -11.04 16.64
C PRO A 7 0.93 -11.30 17.55
N ALA A 8 0.98 -12.35 18.37
CA ALA A 8 -0.12 -12.71 19.26
C ALA A 8 -0.52 -11.60 20.24
N THR A 9 0.30 -10.55 20.40
CA THR A 9 0.08 -9.38 21.26
C THR A 9 -0.44 -8.14 20.52
N TYR A 10 -0.55 -8.17 19.19
CA TYR A 10 -0.96 -6.99 18.44
C TYR A 10 -2.45 -6.67 18.64
N GLU A 11 -2.73 -5.40 18.92
CA GLU A 11 -4.07 -4.82 19.01
C GLU A 11 -4.10 -3.55 18.16
N GLY A 12 -5.09 -3.42 17.29
CA GLY A 12 -5.14 -2.30 16.34
C GLY A 12 -5.92 -2.62 15.07
N PHE A 13 -5.54 -1.96 13.97
CA PHE A 13 -6.18 -2.12 12.67
C PHE A 13 -5.30 -2.90 11.71
N ALA A 14 -5.88 -3.85 10.98
CA ALA A 14 -5.23 -4.47 9.84
C ALA A 14 -5.96 -4.04 8.55
N HIS A 15 -5.23 -3.37 7.67
CA HIS A 15 -5.74 -2.90 6.39
C HIS A 15 -5.52 -3.97 5.32
N ALA A 16 -6.60 -4.52 4.76
CA ALA A 16 -6.52 -5.65 3.82
C ALA A 16 -7.55 -5.58 2.68
N ASP A 17 -7.26 -6.34 1.63
CA ASP A 17 -8.04 -6.54 0.39
C ASP A 17 -9.18 -7.55 0.52
N ALA A 18 -9.73 -7.71 1.74
CA ALA A 18 -10.75 -8.70 2.05
C ALA A 18 -10.36 -10.18 1.82
N TYR A 19 -9.06 -10.50 1.72
CA TYR A 19 -8.59 -11.88 1.65
C TYR A 19 -9.05 -12.72 2.86
N ALA A 20 -9.73 -13.83 2.58
CA ALA A 20 -10.36 -14.67 3.60
C ALA A 20 -9.37 -15.26 4.61
N GLY A 21 -8.07 -15.37 4.25
CA GLY A 21 -7.03 -15.86 5.15
C GLY A 21 -6.80 -14.98 6.39
N TYR A 22 -7.30 -13.74 6.40
CA TYR A 22 -7.23 -12.87 7.57
C TYR A 22 -8.43 -13.00 8.52
N ASN A 23 -9.49 -13.74 8.15
CA ASN A 23 -10.73 -13.78 8.93
C ASN A 23 -10.50 -14.26 10.38
N ASP A 24 -9.61 -15.25 10.57
CA ASP A 24 -9.28 -15.77 11.90
C ASP A 24 -8.58 -14.73 12.79
N ALA A 25 -7.82 -13.80 12.19
CA ALA A 25 -7.16 -12.72 12.91
C ALA A 25 -8.18 -11.75 13.53
N TYR A 26 -9.32 -11.55 12.87
CA TYR A 26 -10.39 -10.66 13.33
C TYR A 26 -11.31 -11.28 14.38
N ARG A 27 -11.29 -12.60 14.52
CA ARG A 27 -12.23 -13.35 15.38
C ARG A 27 -12.21 -12.91 16.85
N THR A 28 -11.05 -12.49 17.35
CA THR A 28 -10.90 -12.06 18.76
C THR A 28 -11.30 -10.60 19.01
N GLY A 29 -11.53 -9.80 17.96
CA GLY A 29 -11.82 -8.36 18.07
C GLY A 29 -10.61 -7.47 18.37
N ARG A 30 -9.47 -8.04 18.76
CA ARG A 30 -8.22 -7.30 19.00
C ARG A 30 -7.68 -6.65 17.75
N ILE A 31 -7.85 -7.33 16.62
CA ILE A 31 -7.51 -6.81 15.30
C ILE A 31 -8.82 -6.41 14.63
N LYS A 32 -8.96 -5.11 14.40
CA LYS A 32 -10.09 -4.52 13.67
C LYS A 32 -9.75 -4.53 12.19
N GLU A 33 -10.65 -5.07 11.38
CA GLU A 33 -10.51 -5.03 9.93
C GLU A 33 -10.70 -3.59 9.43
N MET A 34 -9.74 -3.10 8.65
CA MET A 34 -9.86 -1.88 7.86
C MET A 34 -9.96 -2.28 6.38
N ALA A 35 -11.16 -2.13 5.81
CA ALA A 35 -11.41 -2.56 4.43
C ALA A 35 -10.92 -1.52 3.41
N CYS A 36 -10.24 -1.99 2.37
CA CYS A 36 -9.76 -1.14 1.28
C CYS A 36 -10.88 -0.76 0.31
N ILE A 37 -11.19 0.54 0.18
CA ILE A 37 -12.22 1.05 -0.75
C ILE A 37 -11.82 0.89 -2.22
N ALA A 38 -10.53 0.81 -2.54
CA ALA A 38 -10.09 0.54 -3.92
C ALA A 38 -10.62 -0.80 -4.44
N HIS A 39 -10.77 -1.82 -3.59
CA HIS A 39 -11.35 -3.12 -3.96
C HIS A 39 -12.86 -3.03 -4.21
N VAL A 40 -13.58 -2.27 -3.37
CA VAL A 40 -15.01 -1.99 -3.58
C VAL A 40 -15.22 -1.26 -4.91
N ARG A 41 -14.38 -0.24 -5.17
CA ARG A 41 -14.42 0.53 -6.42
C ARG A 41 -14.11 -0.36 -7.63
N ARG A 42 -13.10 -1.23 -7.55
CA ARG A 42 -12.68 -2.12 -8.65
C ARG A 42 -13.82 -3.05 -9.06
N GLU A 43 -14.46 -3.74 -8.11
CA GLU A 43 -15.56 -4.67 -8.42
C GLU A 43 -16.75 -3.97 -9.11
N ILE A 44 -17.09 -2.75 -8.68
CA ILE A 44 -18.15 -1.94 -9.31
C ILE A 44 -17.70 -1.42 -10.68
N PHE A 45 -16.44 -1.01 -10.82
CA PHE A 45 -15.90 -0.48 -12.06
C PHE A 45 -15.80 -1.56 -13.14
N ASP A 46 -15.33 -2.77 -12.82
CA ASP A 46 -15.26 -3.89 -13.75
C ASP A 46 -16.66 -4.25 -14.29
N LEU A 47 -17.69 -4.17 -13.42
CA LEU A 47 -19.08 -4.32 -13.82
C LEU A 47 -19.53 -3.19 -14.75
N TYR A 48 -19.18 -1.94 -14.44
CA TYR A 48 -19.48 -0.80 -15.31
C TYR A 48 -18.78 -0.93 -16.67
N GLU A 49 -17.52 -1.36 -16.71
CA GLU A 49 -16.79 -1.53 -17.95
C GLU A 49 -17.44 -2.56 -18.88
N SER A 50 -17.92 -3.66 -18.31
CA SER A 50 -18.55 -4.75 -19.05
C SER A 50 -20.00 -4.48 -19.45
N THR A 51 -20.77 -3.75 -18.63
CA THR A 51 -22.23 -3.61 -18.84
C THR A 51 -22.70 -2.19 -19.13
N LYS A 52 -21.86 -1.18 -18.88
CA LYS A 52 -22.17 0.27 -18.98
C LYS A 52 -23.42 0.68 -18.22
N LEU A 53 -23.78 -0.06 -17.15
CA LEU A 53 -24.94 0.26 -16.32
C LEU A 53 -24.77 1.63 -15.65
N PRO A 54 -25.72 2.58 -15.82
CA PRO A 54 -25.63 3.91 -15.21
C PRO A 54 -25.46 3.87 -13.68
N VAL A 55 -26.10 2.92 -13.01
CA VAL A 55 -25.98 2.73 -11.55
C VAL A 55 -24.55 2.38 -11.15
N ALA A 56 -23.86 1.53 -11.91
CA ALA A 56 -22.46 1.20 -11.62
C ALA A 56 -21.54 2.41 -11.84
N GLY A 57 -21.78 3.19 -12.90
CA GLY A 57 -21.04 4.44 -13.15
C GLY A 57 -21.23 5.48 -12.04
N GLU A 58 -22.48 5.70 -11.61
CA GLU A 58 -22.82 6.62 -10.52
C GLU A 58 -22.16 6.19 -9.19
N ALA A 59 -22.13 4.88 -8.89
CA ALA A 59 -21.44 4.37 -7.72
C ALA A 59 -19.93 4.69 -7.75
N VAL A 60 -19.28 4.55 -8.91
CA VAL A 60 -17.86 4.92 -9.08
C VAL A 60 -17.65 6.42 -8.87
N LEU A 61 -18.54 7.27 -9.39
CA LEU A 61 -18.47 8.72 -9.20
C LEU A 61 -18.66 9.13 -7.74
N ARG A 62 -19.58 8.49 -7.01
CA ARG A 62 -19.76 8.71 -5.57
C ARG A 62 -18.52 8.33 -4.77
N ILE A 63 -17.91 7.18 -5.07
CA ILE A 63 -16.65 6.78 -4.45
C ILE A 63 -15.52 7.77 -4.79
N LYS A 64 -15.47 8.28 -6.04
CA LYS A 64 -14.48 9.29 -6.43
C LYS A 64 -14.52 10.54 -5.54
N LYS A 65 -15.71 10.98 -5.11
CA LYS A 65 -15.83 12.13 -4.21
C LYS A 65 -15.09 11.92 -2.88
N LEU A 66 -15.03 10.70 -2.36
CA LEU A 66 -14.22 10.38 -1.18
C LEU A 66 -12.71 10.57 -1.45
N TYR A 67 -12.25 10.17 -2.62
CA TYR A 67 -10.86 10.38 -3.05
C TYR A 67 -10.51 11.87 -3.27
N ASP A 68 -11.48 12.68 -3.70
CA ASP A 68 -11.29 14.12 -3.84
C ASP A 68 -11.06 14.79 -2.48
N VAL A 69 -11.70 14.26 -1.43
CA VAL A 69 -11.44 14.66 -0.03
C VAL A 69 -10.06 14.18 0.42
N GLU A 70 -9.72 12.92 0.17
CA GLU A 70 -8.41 12.37 0.57
C GLU A 70 -7.22 13.04 -0.14
N THR A 71 -7.42 13.57 -1.34
CA THR A 71 -6.40 14.34 -2.05
C THR A 71 -6.03 15.62 -1.29
N GLN A 72 -7.00 16.26 -0.65
CA GLN A 72 -6.81 17.45 0.18
C GLN A 72 -6.27 17.10 1.57
N ALA A 73 -6.71 15.96 2.13
CA ALA A 73 -6.26 15.49 3.43
C ALA A 73 -4.81 14.97 3.41
N ARG A 74 -4.27 14.61 2.24
CA ARG A 74 -2.96 13.99 2.12
C ARG A 74 -1.86 14.92 2.66
N PHE A 75 -0.94 14.34 3.44
CA PHE A 75 0.18 15.03 4.08
C PHE A 75 -0.20 16.00 5.22
N LEU A 76 -1.48 16.15 5.55
CA LEU A 76 -1.89 16.90 6.74
C LEU A 76 -1.64 16.08 8.02
N PRO A 77 -1.47 16.74 9.18
CA PRO A 77 -1.46 16.09 10.48
C PRO A 77 -2.73 15.26 10.73
N ALA A 78 -2.60 14.17 11.49
CA ALA A 78 -3.69 13.22 11.70
C ALA A 78 -4.99 13.86 12.23
N SER A 79 -4.90 14.86 13.11
CA SER A 79 -6.07 15.59 13.62
C SER A 79 -6.78 16.41 12.55
N GLU A 80 -6.02 17.07 11.66
CA GLU A 80 -6.57 17.86 10.55
C GLU A 80 -7.22 16.96 9.50
N ARG A 81 -6.62 15.79 9.23
CA ARG A 81 -7.23 14.76 8.39
C ARG A 81 -8.59 14.35 8.92
N VAL A 82 -8.70 14.08 10.23
CA VAL A 82 -9.98 13.71 10.86
C VAL A 82 -10.98 14.86 10.73
N ALA A 83 -10.60 16.10 11.04
CA ALA A 83 -11.50 17.25 10.93
C ALA A 83 -12.08 17.39 9.51
N LEU A 84 -11.21 17.35 8.49
CA LEU A 84 -11.59 17.44 7.08
C LEU A 84 -12.49 16.26 6.65
N ARG A 85 -12.18 15.03 7.11
CA ARG A 85 -13.01 13.84 6.85
C ARG A 85 -14.38 13.93 7.50
N GLN A 86 -14.48 14.41 8.73
CA GLN A 86 -15.76 14.58 9.42
C GLN A 86 -16.64 15.62 8.73
N GLU A 87 -16.05 16.71 8.24
CA GLU A 87 -16.77 17.79 7.54
C GLU A 87 -17.21 17.38 6.14
N TYR A 88 -16.33 16.75 5.36
CA TYR A 88 -16.56 16.52 3.93
C TYR A 88 -16.77 15.04 3.56
N ALA A 89 -15.91 14.13 4.02
CA ALA A 89 -15.98 12.72 3.62
C ALA A 89 -17.15 11.98 4.27
N LYS A 90 -17.45 12.26 5.55
CA LYS A 90 -18.50 11.56 6.30
C LYS A 90 -19.88 11.72 5.66
N PRO A 91 -20.36 12.93 5.29
CA PRO A 91 -21.63 13.08 4.59
C PRO A 91 -21.69 12.31 3.26
N ILE A 92 -20.59 12.32 2.48
CA ILE A 92 -20.50 11.58 1.21
C ILE A 92 -20.58 10.07 1.45
N PHE A 93 -19.90 9.59 2.50
CA PHE A 93 -19.89 8.17 2.86
C PHE A 93 -21.27 7.69 3.32
N ASP A 94 -21.93 8.49 4.15
CA ASP A 94 -23.29 8.22 4.64
C ASP A 94 -24.30 8.17 3.47
N ASP A 95 -24.23 9.16 2.55
CA ASP A 95 -25.06 9.21 1.34
C ASP A 95 -24.79 8.01 0.41
N LEU A 96 -23.53 7.59 0.24
CA LEU A 96 -23.18 6.40 -0.54
C LEU A 96 -23.83 5.13 0.02
N GLU A 97 -23.77 4.91 1.34
CA GLU A 97 -24.39 3.73 1.97
C GLU A 97 -25.91 3.72 1.82
N VAL A 98 -26.57 4.87 2.03
CA VAL A 98 -28.02 5.00 1.86
C VAL A 98 -28.40 4.73 0.41
N TRP A 99 -27.74 5.40 -0.53
CA TRP A 99 -28.03 5.26 -1.95
C TRP A 99 -27.83 3.82 -2.44
N LEU A 100 -26.76 3.13 -2.02
CA LEU A 100 -26.54 1.73 -2.38
C LEU A 100 -27.64 0.79 -1.85
N LYS A 101 -28.14 1.02 -0.63
CA LYS A 101 -29.27 0.26 -0.07
C LYS A 101 -30.55 0.48 -0.88
N GLU A 102 -30.82 1.72 -1.29
CA GLU A 102 -31.97 2.04 -2.14
C GLU A 102 -31.87 1.38 -3.53
N GLN A 103 -30.68 1.38 -4.15
CA GLN A 103 -30.48 0.70 -5.43
C GLN A 103 -30.67 -0.81 -5.30
N LEU A 104 -30.20 -1.40 -4.20
CA LEU A 104 -30.37 -2.83 -3.95
C LEU A 104 -31.86 -3.22 -3.84
N GLY A 105 -32.70 -2.36 -3.28
CA GLY A 105 -34.16 -2.57 -3.20
C GLY A 105 -34.88 -2.51 -4.55
N LYS A 106 -34.25 -1.94 -5.58
CA LYS A 106 -34.84 -1.75 -6.93
C LYS A 106 -34.45 -2.84 -7.92
N ILE A 107 -33.54 -3.75 -7.55
CA ILE A 107 -32.97 -4.75 -8.47
C ILE A 107 -33.15 -6.18 -7.96
N SER A 108 -33.23 -7.12 -8.90
CA SER A 108 -33.28 -8.54 -8.56
C SER A 108 -31.98 -8.99 -7.87
N SER A 109 -32.14 -9.77 -6.80
CA SER A 109 -31.07 -10.18 -5.89
C SER A 109 -29.97 -11.05 -6.51
N LYS A 110 -30.24 -11.63 -7.70
CA LYS A 110 -29.35 -12.53 -8.44
C LYS A 110 -28.55 -11.81 -9.55
N THR A 111 -28.74 -10.52 -9.75
CA THR A 111 -28.03 -9.77 -10.78
C THR A 111 -26.56 -9.55 -10.39
N PRO A 112 -25.63 -9.43 -11.37
CA PRO A 112 -24.25 -9.02 -11.09
C PRO A 112 -24.15 -7.70 -10.32
N LEU A 113 -25.04 -6.74 -10.62
CA LEU A 113 -25.14 -5.47 -9.90
C LEU A 113 -25.53 -5.66 -8.43
N ALA A 114 -26.52 -6.52 -8.15
CA ALA A 114 -26.89 -6.83 -6.77
C ALA A 114 -25.75 -7.49 -6.00
N LYS A 115 -24.95 -8.35 -6.66
CA LYS A 115 -23.76 -8.95 -6.05
C LYS A 115 -22.72 -7.88 -5.69
N ALA A 116 -22.37 -6.99 -6.62
CA ALA A 116 -21.41 -5.91 -6.39
C ALA A 116 -21.87 -4.95 -5.27
N ILE A 117 -23.15 -4.56 -5.26
CA ILE A 117 -23.71 -3.69 -4.20
C ILE A 117 -23.69 -4.39 -2.84
N LYS A 118 -24.06 -5.68 -2.76
CA LYS A 118 -23.98 -6.45 -1.51
C LYS A 118 -22.54 -6.53 -1.00
N TYR A 119 -21.58 -6.75 -1.91
CA TYR A 119 -20.16 -6.74 -1.55
C TYR A 119 -19.75 -5.38 -0.98
N ALA A 120 -20.10 -4.28 -1.66
CA ALA A 120 -19.83 -2.92 -1.18
C ALA A 120 -20.43 -2.68 0.22
N LEU A 121 -21.72 -2.99 0.42
CA LEU A 121 -22.41 -2.81 1.70
C LEU A 121 -21.83 -3.67 2.84
N ALA A 122 -21.23 -4.81 2.54
CA ALA A 122 -20.53 -5.62 3.54
C ALA A 122 -19.14 -5.05 3.92
N ARG A 123 -18.54 -4.22 3.05
CA ARG A 123 -17.20 -3.65 3.24
C ARG A 123 -17.21 -2.22 3.77
N LEU A 124 -18.19 -1.40 3.41
CA LEU A 124 -18.27 0.00 3.84
C LEU A 124 -18.21 0.18 5.37
N PRO A 125 -18.93 -0.61 6.21
CA PRO A 125 -18.81 -0.49 7.66
C PRO A 125 -17.39 -0.73 8.20
N LYS A 126 -16.61 -1.56 7.49
CA LYS A 126 -15.22 -1.89 7.84
C LYS A 126 -14.22 -0.87 7.31
N ALA A 127 -14.59 -0.09 6.30
CA ALA A 127 -13.79 1.04 5.83
C ALA A 127 -14.03 2.29 6.69
N ARG A 128 -15.24 2.45 7.24
CA ARG A 128 -15.67 3.63 8.02
C ARG A 128 -14.68 4.13 9.08
N PRO A 129 -13.92 3.29 9.81
CA PRO A 129 -12.96 3.78 10.82
C PRO A 129 -11.92 4.80 10.30
N TYR A 130 -11.63 4.86 8.99
CA TYR A 130 -10.72 5.88 8.45
C TYR A 130 -11.21 7.31 8.69
N LEU A 131 -12.53 7.52 8.81
CA LEU A 131 -13.11 8.84 9.08
C LEU A 131 -12.70 9.38 10.44
N ASP A 132 -12.51 8.48 11.41
CA ASP A 132 -12.27 8.83 12.82
C ASP A 132 -10.78 8.73 13.19
N HIS A 133 -9.96 8.13 12.33
CA HIS A 133 -8.55 7.86 12.60
C HIS A 133 -7.64 8.40 11.49
N GLY A 134 -6.95 9.51 11.76
CA GLY A 134 -6.07 10.19 10.80
C GLY A 134 -4.81 9.42 10.39
N PHE A 135 -4.45 8.36 11.11
CA PHE A 135 -3.37 7.44 10.73
C PHE A 135 -3.82 6.33 9.76
N LEU A 136 -5.13 6.20 9.53
CA LEU A 136 -5.68 5.26 8.55
C LEU A 136 -5.85 5.95 7.19
N GLU A 137 -5.63 5.16 6.15
CA GLU A 137 -5.85 5.53 4.74
C GLU A 137 -7.16 4.92 4.23
N LEU A 138 -7.76 5.54 3.21
CA LEU A 138 -8.98 5.03 2.56
C LEU A 138 -8.74 3.72 1.78
N ASP A 139 -7.50 3.52 1.31
CA ASP A 139 -7.05 2.29 0.66
C ASP A 139 -5.62 1.92 1.07
N ASN A 140 -5.23 0.69 0.76
CA ASN A 140 -3.92 0.13 1.05
C ASN A 140 -3.01 0.11 -0.18
N ASN A 141 -3.32 0.86 -1.25
CA ASN A 141 -2.60 0.77 -2.53
C ASN A 141 -1.11 1.06 -2.37
N THR A 142 -0.73 1.98 -1.47
CA THR A 142 0.68 2.27 -1.16
C THR A 142 1.42 1.04 -0.64
N ALA A 143 0.80 0.31 0.29
CA ALA A 143 1.38 -0.92 0.84
C ALA A 143 1.42 -2.03 -0.23
N GLU A 144 0.36 -2.18 -1.02
CA GLU A 144 0.29 -3.15 -2.12
C GLU A 144 1.36 -2.88 -3.18
N ASN A 145 1.53 -1.62 -3.58
CA ASN A 145 2.55 -1.22 -4.55
C ASN A 145 3.98 -1.44 -4.01
N ALA A 146 4.20 -1.26 -2.70
CA ALA A 146 5.50 -1.52 -2.08
C ALA A 146 5.87 -3.01 -2.10
N VAL A 147 4.89 -3.92 -1.98
CA VAL A 147 5.15 -5.37 -2.04
C VAL A 147 5.06 -5.94 -3.46
N HIS A 148 4.50 -5.20 -4.41
CA HIS A 148 4.32 -5.65 -5.80
C HIS A 148 5.62 -6.12 -6.48
N PRO A 149 6.79 -5.45 -6.32
CA PRO A 149 8.06 -5.94 -6.87
C PRO A 149 8.43 -7.35 -6.40
N VAL A 150 8.09 -7.71 -5.15
CA VAL A 150 8.32 -9.05 -4.59
C VAL A 150 7.40 -10.07 -5.26
N ALA A 151 6.12 -9.72 -5.44
CA ALA A 151 5.13 -10.59 -6.07
C ALA A 151 5.45 -10.86 -7.55
N VAL A 152 5.89 -9.82 -8.28
CA VAL A 152 6.35 -9.96 -9.68
C VAL A 152 7.65 -10.74 -9.75
N GLY A 153 8.62 -10.43 -8.87
CA GLY A 153 9.88 -11.17 -8.76
C GLY A 153 9.66 -12.67 -8.57
N ARG A 154 8.69 -13.07 -7.73
CA ARG A 154 8.34 -14.48 -7.53
C ARG A 154 7.96 -15.21 -8.81
N LYS A 155 7.24 -14.55 -9.72
CA LYS A 155 6.86 -15.16 -11.01
C LYS A 155 8.03 -15.26 -11.98
N ASN A 156 9.02 -14.38 -11.84
CA ASN A 156 10.12 -14.23 -12.80
C ASN A 156 11.42 -14.88 -12.34
N TYR A 157 11.57 -15.20 -11.05
CA TYR A 157 12.77 -15.81 -10.50
C TYR A 157 12.62 -17.33 -10.44
N LEU A 158 13.47 -18.04 -11.19
CA LEU A 158 13.52 -19.51 -11.26
C LEU A 158 13.65 -20.21 -9.89
N PHE A 159 14.13 -19.52 -8.86
CA PHE A 159 14.47 -20.09 -7.56
C PHE A 159 13.61 -19.59 -6.39
N MET A 160 12.60 -18.75 -6.65
CA MET A 160 11.72 -18.23 -5.58
C MET A 160 10.54 -19.18 -5.32
N GLY A 161 10.86 -20.38 -4.81
CA GLY A 161 9.88 -21.43 -4.47
C GLY A 161 10.22 -22.24 -3.21
N SER A 162 11.38 -22.01 -2.61
CA SER A 162 11.81 -22.62 -1.34
C SER A 162 12.00 -21.57 -0.25
N GLU A 163 12.01 -21.99 1.02
CA GLU A 163 12.30 -21.07 2.13
C GLU A 163 13.67 -20.39 1.96
N ALA A 164 14.67 -21.14 1.50
CA ALA A 164 16.01 -20.60 1.22
C ALA A 164 15.98 -19.53 0.11
N GLY A 165 15.26 -19.79 -1.00
CA GLY A 165 15.08 -18.79 -2.06
C GLY A 165 14.37 -17.53 -1.57
N GLY A 166 13.37 -17.68 -0.69
CA GLY A 166 12.71 -16.55 -0.03
C GLY A 166 13.65 -15.73 0.86
N LYS A 167 14.53 -16.38 1.64
CA LYS A 167 15.55 -15.70 2.45
C LYS A 167 16.53 -14.90 1.60
N SER A 168 17.06 -15.51 0.53
CA SER A 168 17.99 -14.82 -0.38
C SER A 168 17.35 -13.61 -1.05
N ALA A 169 16.10 -13.74 -1.52
CA ALA A 169 15.38 -12.62 -2.10
C ALA A 169 15.13 -11.50 -1.09
N ALA A 170 14.76 -11.82 0.15
CA ALA A 170 14.57 -10.83 1.20
C ALA A 170 15.85 -10.03 1.50
N ILE A 171 17.02 -10.68 1.50
CA ILE A 171 18.32 -10.01 1.65
C ILE A 171 18.55 -9.04 0.49
N ALA A 172 18.38 -9.51 -0.76
CA ALA A 172 18.57 -8.68 -1.94
C ALA A 172 17.64 -7.45 -1.96
N TYR A 173 16.33 -7.64 -1.70
CA TYR A 173 15.38 -6.53 -1.60
C TYR A 173 15.74 -5.56 -0.48
N THR A 174 16.18 -6.04 0.68
CA THR A 174 16.59 -5.18 1.79
C THR A 174 17.74 -4.27 1.38
N LEU A 175 18.76 -4.80 0.71
CA LEU A 175 19.89 -4.01 0.23
C LEU A 175 19.45 -2.97 -0.81
N ILE A 176 18.69 -3.40 -1.83
CA ILE A 176 18.21 -2.52 -2.89
C ILE A 176 17.34 -1.39 -2.35
N GLU A 177 16.38 -1.71 -1.49
CA GLU A 177 15.47 -0.70 -0.92
C GLU A 177 16.22 0.24 0.04
N THR A 178 17.23 -0.23 0.76
CA THR A 178 18.10 0.64 1.57
C THR A 178 18.81 1.68 0.70
N ALA A 179 19.38 1.27 -0.45
CA ALA A 179 20.01 2.21 -1.38
C ALA A 179 19.00 3.24 -1.93
N LYS A 180 17.82 2.79 -2.36
CA LYS A 180 16.76 3.68 -2.85
C LYS A 180 16.28 4.68 -1.80
N MET A 181 16.09 4.24 -0.55
CA MET A 181 15.71 5.12 0.56
C MET A 181 16.75 6.22 0.83
N ASN A 182 18.03 5.93 0.55
CA ASN A 182 19.14 6.89 0.63
C ASN A 182 19.37 7.66 -0.68
N LYS A 183 18.48 7.52 -1.69
CA LYS A 183 18.58 8.14 -3.01
C LYS A 183 19.86 7.76 -3.79
N VAL A 184 20.40 6.58 -3.50
CA VAL A 184 21.59 6.03 -4.16
C VAL A 184 21.18 5.05 -5.24
N ASN A 185 21.87 5.07 -6.39
CA ASN A 185 21.69 4.06 -7.43
C ASN A 185 22.09 2.67 -6.89
N PRO A 186 21.16 1.70 -6.77
CA PRO A 186 21.45 0.41 -6.14
C PRO A 186 22.48 -0.42 -6.90
N GLU A 187 22.46 -0.39 -8.23
CA GLU A 187 23.41 -1.14 -9.06
C GLU A 187 24.83 -0.61 -8.88
N ALA A 188 25.00 0.71 -8.96
CA ALA A 188 26.30 1.35 -8.83
C ALA A 188 26.91 1.12 -7.42
N TRP A 189 26.08 1.24 -6.38
CA TRP A 189 26.52 0.94 -5.02
C TRP A 189 26.87 -0.54 -4.82
N LEU A 190 26.04 -1.47 -5.29
CA LEU A 190 26.33 -2.90 -5.14
C LEU A 190 27.58 -3.32 -5.90
N ALA A 191 27.80 -2.80 -7.12
CA ALA A 191 29.04 -3.02 -7.85
C ALA A 191 30.26 -2.51 -7.06
N TRP A 192 30.17 -1.29 -6.53
CA TRP A 192 31.21 -0.71 -5.69
C TRP A 192 31.49 -1.51 -4.41
N VAL A 193 30.47 -2.07 -3.77
CA VAL A 193 30.62 -2.98 -2.62
C VAL A 193 31.31 -4.28 -3.04
N LEU A 194 30.87 -4.92 -4.12
CA LEU A 194 31.41 -6.21 -4.58
C LEU A 194 32.89 -6.13 -4.97
N GLU A 195 33.33 -4.99 -5.51
CA GLU A 195 34.75 -4.72 -5.79
C GLU A 195 35.63 -4.64 -4.53
N ARG A 196 35.04 -4.32 -3.36
CA ARG A 196 35.78 -4.02 -2.13
C ARG A 196 35.64 -5.09 -1.07
N ILE A 197 34.53 -5.83 -1.09
CA ILE A 197 34.12 -6.70 0.01
C ILE A 197 35.13 -7.82 0.31
N GLN A 198 35.90 -8.28 -0.68
CA GLN A 198 36.88 -9.35 -0.48
C GLN A 198 38.04 -8.93 0.45
N ASP A 199 38.49 -7.68 0.35
CA ASP A 199 39.63 -7.16 1.12
C ASP A 199 39.19 -6.25 2.29
N HIS A 200 37.88 -6.02 2.45
CA HIS A 200 37.37 -5.11 3.46
C HIS A 200 37.20 -5.79 4.83
N PRO A 201 37.69 -5.19 5.93
CA PRO A 201 37.53 -5.77 7.26
C PRO A 201 36.06 -5.94 7.66
N ALA A 202 35.69 -7.14 8.11
CA ALA A 202 34.31 -7.47 8.48
C ALA A 202 33.74 -6.58 9.61
N ASN A 203 34.60 -6.04 10.49
CA ASN A 203 34.19 -5.11 11.55
C ASN A 203 33.98 -3.67 11.06
N ARG A 204 34.18 -3.38 9.77
CA ARG A 204 34.02 -2.06 9.16
C ARG A 204 32.98 -2.03 8.03
N ILE A 205 31.98 -2.90 8.08
CA ILE A 205 30.89 -2.94 7.07
C ILE A 205 30.18 -1.59 6.91
N ASN A 206 30.15 -0.75 7.96
CA ASN A 206 29.59 0.60 7.89
C ASN A 206 30.23 1.47 6.80
N ASP A 207 31.49 1.24 6.47
CA ASP A 207 32.21 1.95 5.40
C ASP A 207 31.69 1.56 4.01
N LEU A 208 30.93 0.47 3.89
CA LEU A 208 30.37 -0.02 2.63
C LEU A 208 28.88 0.34 2.46
N MET A 209 28.32 1.15 3.35
CA MET A 209 26.90 1.50 3.32
C MET A 209 26.57 2.50 2.18
N PRO A 210 25.30 2.61 1.75
CA PRO A 210 24.94 3.47 0.63
C PRO A 210 25.36 4.94 0.79
N TRP A 211 25.26 5.49 2.02
CA TRP A 211 25.68 6.86 2.29
C TRP A 211 27.20 7.04 2.18
N ALA A 212 28.01 6.07 2.59
CA ALA A 212 29.46 6.13 2.42
C ALA A 212 29.87 6.15 0.94
N TYR A 213 29.15 5.39 0.10
CA TYR A 213 29.29 5.47 -1.35
C TYR A 213 28.91 6.86 -1.88
N GLN A 214 27.80 7.42 -1.40
CA GLN A 214 27.35 8.75 -1.83
C GLN A 214 28.33 9.84 -1.41
N ASP A 215 28.89 9.78 -0.20
CA ASP A 215 29.90 10.71 0.29
C ASP A 215 31.17 10.69 -0.58
N MET A 216 31.62 9.50 -0.99
CA MET A 216 32.73 9.35 -1.93
C MET A 216 32.40 9.98 -3.30
N ILE A 217 31.20 9.79 -3.83
CA ILE A 217 30.78 10.42 -5.09
C ILE A 217 30.78 11.94 -4.95
N ASN A 218 30.17 12.46 -3.88
CA ASN A 218 30.10 13.90 -3.61
C ASN A 218 31.51 14.53 -3.53
N ALA A 219 32.45 13.87 -2.85
CA ALA A 219 33.83 14.32 -2.75
C ALA A 219 34.51 14.37 -4.13
N LYS A 220 34.35 13.32 -4.95
CA LYS A 220 34.91 13.27 -6.31
C LYS A 220 34.33 14.36 -7.22
N THR A 221 33.04 14.63 -7.12
CA THR A 221 32.38 15.70 -7.87
C THR A 221 32.94 17.07 -7.48
N ALA A 222 33.06 17.34 -6.17
CA ALA A 222 33.63 18.59 -5.68
C ALA A 222 35.09 18.81 -6.12
N GLU A 223 35.91 17.74 -6.13
CA GLU A 223 37.29 17.79 -6.63
C GLU A 223 37.37 18.08 -8.14
N ALA A 224 36.42 17.57 -8.94
CA ALA A 224 36.36 17.84 -10.37
C ALA A 224 35.96 19.29 -10.65
N GLU A 225 34.92 19.78 -9.98
CA GLU A 225 34.45 21.17 -10.09
C GLU A 225 35.54 22.18 -9.69
N ALA A 226 36.32 21.89 -8.64
CA ALA A 226 37.43 22.73 -8.22
C ALA A 226 38.58 22.79 -9.24
N LYS A 227 38.77 21.72 -10.04
CA LYS A 227 39.79 21.68 -11.10
C LYS A 227 39.34 22.41 -12.37
N ASP A 228 38.06 22.36 -12.69
CA ASP A 228 37.51 23.05 -13.87
C ASP A 228 37.37 24.58 -13.64
N ALA A 229 37.34 25.02 -12.38
CA ALA A 229 37.29 26.43 -11.99
C ALA A 229 38.66 27.11 -11.85
N ALA A 230 39.76 26.36 -11.98
CA ALA A 230 41.15 26.82 -11.84
C ALA A 230 41.85 26.95 -13.20
#